data_AF-A0A4Y2AQ73-F1
#
_entry.id   AF-A0A4Y2AQ73-F1
#
_cell.length_a   1.000
_cell.length_b   1.000
_cell.length_c   1.000
_cell.angle_alpha   90.00
_cell.angle_beta   90.00
_cell.angle_gamma   90.00
#
_symmetry.space_group_name_H-M   'P 1'
#
loop_
_entity.id
_entity.type
_entity.pdbx_description
1 polymer ?
#
loop_
_entity_poly.entity_id
_entity_poly.type
_entity_poly.pdbx_seq_one_letter_code
_entity_poly.pdbx_strand_id
1 'polypeptide(L)'
;MATLIRQDSPICVKSELDLFSISSTQAAIEFGKFVEYFPLSNIRDGSPVEFQISGSGDEYLDLADSYIHVKAKITKSDGAPLPDNEPVAPVNLFLHSLFSQVYVSLNDRIISSASNTYPYRAYLETLLNYGEDAKKSLLSCEAFFKDDKPYQVDPVSEEACESLKKRYQLMPIVVPLI
;
A
#
# COMPACT_ATOMS: atom_id res chain seq x y z
N MET A 1 -3.12 26.70 -38.08
CA MET A 1 -1.98 25.81 -37.76
C MET A 1 -2.03 25.49 -36.28
N ALA A 2 -1.86 24.23 -35.89
CA ALA A 2 -1.75 23.87 -34.48
C ALA A 2 -0.42 24.41 -33.91
N THR A 3 -0.46 24.96 -32.70
CA THR A 3 0.72 25.51 -32.00
C THR A 3 1.23 24.47 -31.01
N LEU A 4 2.54 24.18 -31.05
CA LEU A 4 3.18 23.28 -30.10
C LEU A 4 3.36 23.97 -28.74
N ILE A 5 3.13 23.25 -27.64
CA ILE A 5 3.38 23.75 -26.28
C ILE A 5 4.88 23.95 -26.05
N ARG A 6 5.71 23.08 -26.65
CA ARG A 6 7.17 23.16 -26.68
C ARG A 6 7.65 23.08 -28.13
N GLN A 7 8.46 24.05 -28.56
CA GLN A 7 8.91 24.14 -29.96
C GLN A 7 9.80 22.96 -30.38
N ASP A 8 10.42 22.28 -29.41
CA ASP A 8 11.29 21.12 -29.62
C ASP A 8 10.55 19.77 -29.53
N SER A 9 9.26 19.78 -29.16
CA SER A 9 8.49 18.52 -29.09
C SER A 9 8.10 18.03 -30.49
N PRO A 10 8.24 16.72 -30.79
CA PRO A 10 7.79 16.17 -32.05
C PRO A 10 6.26 16.19 -32.15
N ILE A 11 5.73 16.40 -33.35
CA ILE A 11 4.29 16.26 -33.61
C ILE A 11 3.95 14.78 -33.49
N CYS A 12 3.06 14.42 -32.55
CA CYS A 12 2.58 13.06 -32.42
C CYS A 12 1.18 12.90 -33.04
N VAL A 13 0.91 11.71 -33.57
CA VAL A 13 -0.44 11.27 -33.94
C VAL A 13 -1.02 10.53 -32.74
N LYS A 14 -2.34 10.55 -32.57
CA LYS A 14 -3.01 9.76 -31.53
C LYS A 14 -2.64 8.29 -31.71
N SER A 15 -2.18 7.64 -30.64
CA SER A 15 -1.68 6.25 -30.70
C SER A 15 -2.71 5.27 -31.23
N GLU A 16 -4.01 5.52 -31.03
CA GLU A 16 -5.09 4.67 -31.53
C GLU A 16 -5.30 4.75 -33.06
N LEU A 17 -4.72 5.77 -33.72
CA LEU A 17 -4.77 5.95 -35.17
C LEU A 17 -3.48 5.50 -35.87
N ASP A 18 -2.44 5.18 -35.12
CA ASP A 18 -1.13 4.77 -35.64
C ASP A 18 -0.98 3.24 -35.69
N LEU A 19 -1.84 2.62 -36.50
CA LEU A 19 -2.04 1.16 -36.60
C LEU A 19 -0.88 0.39 -37.24
N PHE A 20 0.04 1.08 -37.91
CA PHE A 20 1.10 0.47 -38.72
C PHE A 20 2.50 0.81 -38.23
N SER A 21 2.62 1.62 -37.18
CA SER A 21 3.91 1.88 -36.55
C SER A 21 4.42 0.62 -35.84
N ILE A 22 5.72 0.38 -35.97
CA ILE A 22 6.40 -0.60 -35.16
C ILE A 22 6.69 0.09 -33.83
N SER A 23 6.15 -0.45 -32.73
CA SER A 23 6.43 0.04 -31.39
C SER A 23 7.94 0.08 -31.14
N SER A 24 8.43 1.18 -30.56
CA SER A 24 9.83 1.30 -30.18
C SER A 24 10.18 0.32 -29.07
N THR A 25 11.38 -0.25 -29.12
CA THR A 25 11.90 -1.12 -28.06
C THR A 25 12.53 -0.26 -26.97
N GLN A 26 12.13 -0.44 -25.72
CA GLN A 26 12.81 0.19 -24.59
C GLN A 26 14.19 -0.45 -24.40
N ALA A 27 15.24 0.34 -24.58
CA ALA A 27 16.65 -0.06 -24.39
C ALA A 27 17.39 0.83 -23.38
N ALA A 28 16.74 1.87 -22.84
CA ALA A 28 17.37 2.83 -21.92
C ALA A 28 17.46 2.33 -20.46
N ILE A 29 16.55 1.43 -20.04
CA ILE A 29 16.63 0.80 -18.71
C ILE A 29 17.46 -0.46 -18.86
N GLU A 30 18.68 -0.45 -18.33
CA GLU A 30 19.62 -1.57 -18.43
C GLU A 30 19.34 -2.65 -17.37
N PHE A 31 19.11 -2.23 -16.12
CA PHE A 31 18.77 -3.11 -15.00
C PHE A 31 18.03 -2.35 -13.90
N GLY A 32 17.34 -3.09 -13.03
CA GLY A 32 16.72 -2.58 -11.80
C GLY A 32 17.23 -3.34 -10.58
N LYS A 33 17.20 -2.70 -9.41
CA LYS A 33 17.56 -3.31 -8.12
C LYS A 33 16.68 -2.78 -7.01
N PHE A 34 16.45 -3.60 -5.99
CA PHE A 34 15.84 -3.14 -4.74
C PHE A 34 16.93 -2.63 -3.80
N VAL A 35 16.64 -1.49 -3.16
CA VAL A 35 17.49 -0.89 -2.12
C VAL A 35 16.65 -0.69 -0.88
N GLU A 36 17.11 -1.24 0.24
CA GLU A 36 16.42 -1.12 1.51
C GLU A 36 16.80 0.20 2.21
N TYR A 37 15.77 0.91 2.69
CA TYR A 37 15.92 2.11 3.50
C TYR A 37 15.27 1.89 4.86
N PHE A 38 16.01 2.24 5.92
CA PHE A 38 15.51 2.14 7.29
C PHE A 38 14.97 3.49 7.77
N PRO A 39 14.06 3.49 8.76
CA PRO A 39 13.59 4.73 9.38
C PRO A 39 14.75 5.55 9.93
N LEU A 40 14.65 6.88 9.81
CA LEU A 40 15.65 7.81 10.34
C LEU A 40 15.77 7.77 11.86
N SER A 41 14.66 7.44 12.53
CA SER A 41 14.54 7.43 13.98
C SER A 41 13.94 6.13 14.48
N ASN A 42 14.21 5.82 15.75
CA ASN A 42 13.58 4.69 16.42
C ASN A 42 12.05 4.86 16.44
N ILE A 43 11.34 3.80 16.06
CA ILE A 43 9.88 3.77 16.03
C ILE A 43 9.36 3.84 17.48
N ARG A 44 8.45 4.79 17.72
CA ARG A 44 7.78 4.99 19.01
C ARG A 44 6.30 5.21 18.76
N ASP A 45 5.48 4.87 19.74
CA ASP A 45 4.04 5.10 19.67
C ASP A 45 3.73 6.59 19.46
N GLY A 46 2.80 6.88 18.56
CA GLY A 46 2.40 8.24 18.15
C GLY A 46 3.48 9.08 17.42
N SER A 47 4.67 8.54 17.15
CA SER A 47 5.73 9.26 16.43
C SER A 47 5.70 8.95 14.93
N PRO A 48 6.03 9.92 14.05
CA PRO A 48 6.10 9.66 12.62
C PRO A 48 7.23 8.68 12.30
N VAL A 49 7.02 7.84 11.28
CA VAL A 49 8.05 7.00 10.69
C VAL A 49 8.55 7.70 9.43
N GLU A 50 9.78 8.20 9.47
CA GLU A 50 10.35 9.02 8.41
C GLU A 50 11.44 8.26 7.65
N PHE A 51 11.35 8.32 6.32
CA PHE A 51 12.34 7.78 5.39
C PHE A 51 12.89 8.92 4.53
N GLN A 52 14.21 9.01 4.41
CA GLN A 52 14.87 9.95 3.51
C GLN A 52 15.65 9.20 2.45
N ILE A 53 15.16 9.26 1.22
CA ILE A 53 15.77 8.64 0.06
C ILE A 53 16.47 9.74 -0.72
N SER A 54 17.81 9.72 -0.70
CA SER A 54 18.62 10.68 -1.47
C SER A 54 18.88 10.13 -2.88
N GLY A 55 18.79 10.99 -3.89
CA GLY A 55 19.14 10.61 -5.25
C GLY A 55 20.63 10.26 -5.36
N SER A 56 20.93 9.16 -6.07
CA SER A 56 22.31 8.70 -6.29
C SER A 56 23.01 9.38 -7.48
N GLY A 57 22.27 10.17 -8.28
CA GLY A 57 22.77 10.85 -9.49
C GLY A 57 22.82 9.97 -10.73
N ASP A 58 23.11 8.68 -10.55
CA ASP A 58 23.25 7.70 -11.64
C ASP A 58 22.04 6.76 -11.76
N GLU A 59 21.16 6.72 -10.76
CA GLU A 59 19.99 5.83 -10.73
C GLU A 59 18.70 6.63 -10.52
N TYR A 60 17.62 6.14 -11.13
CA TYR A 60 16.28 6.67 -10.93
C TYR A 60 15.52 5.83 -9.91
N LEU A 61 14.74 6.50 -9.06
CA LEU A 61 13.82 5.83 -8.14
C LEU A 61 12.51 5.51 -8.87
N ASP A 62 12.16 4.23 -8.95
CA ASP A 62 10.85 3.80 -9.42
C ASP A 62 9.86 3.78 -8.24
N LEU A 63 9.02 4.81 -8.16
CA LEU A 63 7.98 4.91 -7.14
C LEU A 63 6.83 3.92 -7.37
N ALA A 64 6.64 3.40 -8.59
CA ALA A 64 5.60 2.42 -8.88
C ALA A 64 5.95 1.03 -8.32
N ASP A 65 7.25 0.73 -8.21
CA ASP A 65 7.78 -0.53 -7.66
C ASP A 65 8.50 -0.30 -6.32
N SER A 66 7.90 0.53 -5.46
CA SER A 66 8.37 0.83 -4.11
C SER A 66 7.37 0.33 -3.06
N TYR A 67 7.85 -0.36 -2.03
CA TYR A 67 7.00 -0.96 -0.99
C TYR A 67 7.47 -0.57 0.42
N ILE A 68 6.51 -0.43 1.34
CA ILE A 68 6.79 -0.33 2.77
C ILE A 68 6.76 -1.73 3.37
N HIS A 69 7.88 -2.15 3.95
CA HIS A 69 7.98 -3.40 4.69
C HIS A 69 7.68 -3.16 6.18
N VAL A 70 6.71 -3.88 6.74
CA VAL A 70 6.34 -3.78 8.17
C VAL A 70 6.51 -5.14 8.85
N LYS A 71 7.35 -5.20 9.89
CA LYS A 71 7.43 -6.32 10.83
C LYS A 71 6.72 -5.93 12.13
N ALA A 72 5.56 -6.53 12.39
CA ALA A 72 4.72 -6.22 13.55
C ALA A 72 4.41 -7.47 14.37
N LYS A 73 4.23 -7.30 15.69
CA LYS A 73 3.77 -8.33 16.63
C LYS A 73 2.55 -7.81 17.37
N ILE A 74 1.47 -8.59 17.38
CA ILE A 74 0.30 -8.30 18.19
C ILE A 74 0.55 -8.85 19.61
N THR A 75 0.31 -8.03 20.63
CA THR A 75 0.44 -8.38 22.05
C THR A 75 -0.80 -7.96 22.82
N LYS A 76 -0.94 -8.45 24.05
CA LYS A 76 -1.90 -7.89 25.01
C LYS A 76 -1.47 -6.48 25.41
N SER A 77 -2.37 -5.74 26.07
CA SER A 77 -2.11 -4.36 26.53
C SER A 77 -0.95 -4.25 27.52
N ASP A 78 -0.64 -5.33 28.24
CA ASP A 78 0.50 -5.46 29.16
C ASP A 78 1.80 -5.90 28.47
N GLY A 79 1.78 -6.09 27.14
CA GLY A 79 2.92 -6.58 26.34
C GLY A 79 3.09 -8.09 26.37
N ALA A 80 2.24 -8.84 27.08
CA ALA A 80 2.29 -10.30 27.09
C ALA A 80 1.98 -10.89 25.70
N PRO A 81 2.56 -12.04 25.34
CA PRO A 81 2.21 -12.73 24.10
C PRO A 81 0.73 -13.10 24.08
N LEU A 82 0.11 -13.08 22.89
CA LEU A 82 -1.23 -13.65 22.72
C LEU A 82 -1.13 -15.18 22.85
N PRO A 83 -2.01 -15.82 23.64
CA PRO A 83 -2.09 -17.27 23.68
C PRO A 83 -2.66 -17.83 22.36
N ASP A 84 -2.38 -19.10 22.11
CA ASP A 84 -2.93 -19.81 20.96
C ASP A 84 -4.46 -19.80 21.03
N ASN A 85 -5.10 -19.40 19.92
CA ASN A 85 -6.55 -19.26 19.77
C ASN A 85 -7.23 -18.10 20.52
N GLU A 86 -6.47 -17.08 20.94
CA GLU A 86 -7.10 -15.82 21.38
C GLU A 86 -7.94 -15.24 20.22
N PRO A 87 -9.24 -14.91 20.43
CA PRO A 87 -10.17 -14.47 19.38
C PRO A 87 -9.90 -13.01 18.96
N VAL A 88 -8.69 -12.74 18.50
CA VAL A 88 -8.24 -11.43 18.01
C VAL A 88 -8.03 -11.52 16.52
N ALA A 89 -8.55 -10.56 15.76
CA ALA A 89 -8.29 -10.43 14.33
C ALA A 89 -7.90 -8.98 14.01
N PRO A 90 -6.99 -8.74 13.06
CA PRO A 90 -6.63 -7.39 12.66
C PRO A 90 -7.82 -6.69 12.01
N VAL A 91 -7.85 -5.36 12.06
CA VAL A 91 -8.81 -4.54 11.31
C VAL A 91 -8.66 -4.75 9.79
N ASN A 92 -9.72 -4.48 9.05
CA ASN A 92 -9.73 -4.53 7.58
C ASN A 92 -8.71 -3.54 7.01
N LEU A 93 -8.00 -3.90 5.94
CA LEU A 93 -6.83 -3.15 5.45
C LEU A 93 -5.84 -2.84 6.57
N PHE A 94 -5.37 -3.90 7.23
CA PHE A 94 -4.60 -3.80 8.47
C PHE A 94 -3.41 -2.84 8.34
N LEU A 95 -2.63 -2.97 7.26
CA LEU A 95 -1.40 -2.22 7.03
C LEU A 95 -1.67 -0.71 6.84
N HIS A 96 -2.71 -0.35 6.09
CA HIS A 96 -3.15 1.04 5.94
C HIS A 96 -3.69 1.64 7.24
N SER A 97 -4.30 0.80 8.08
CA SER A 97 -4.88 1.21 9.35
C SER A 97 -3.83 1.52 10.43
N LEU A 98 -2.56 1.15 10.22
CA LEU A 98 -1.47 1.47 11.14
C LEU A 98 -1.10 2.95 11.14
N PHE A 99 -1.42 3.70 10.08
CA PHE A 99 -0.95 5.07 9.88
C PHE A 99 -2.12 6.05 9.84
N SER A 100 -2.16 7.05 10.72
CA SER A 100 -3.18 8.11 10.67
C SER A 100 -3.01 9.05 9.47
N GLN A 101 -1.76 9.22 9.02
CA GLN A 101 -1.36 10.10 7.91
C GLN A 101 -0.17 9.49 7.17
N VAL A 102 -0.20 9.57 5.84
CA VAL A 102 0.92 9.22 4.96
C VAL A 102 1.10 10.36 3.96
N TYR A 103 2.32 10.90 3.84
CA TYR A 103 2.63 11.93 2.86
C TYR A 103 4.02 11.73 2.26
N VAL A 104 4.20 12.25 1.05
CA VAL A 104 5.44 12.21 0.27
C VAL A 104 5.82 13.65 -0.07
N SER A 105 7.09 13.97 0.14
CA SER A 105 7.71 15.22 -0.28
C SER A 105 8.80 14.96 -1.31
N LEU A 106 8.83 15.77 -2.37
CA LEU A 106 9.91 15.80 -3.34
C LEU A 106 10.65 17.14 -3.21
N ASN A 107 11.96 17.12 -2.97
CA ASN A 107 12.79 18.32 -2.77
C ASN A 107 12.14 19.32 -1.79
N ASP A 108 11.80 18.84 -0.60
CA ASP A 108 11.16 19.60 0.48
C ASP A 108 9.77 20.18 0.15
N ARG A 109 9.20 19.82 -0.99
CA ARG A 109 7.83 20.17 -1.37
C ARG A 109 6.92 18.98 -1.21
N ILE A 110 5.95 19.09 -0.31
CA ILE A 110 4.88 18.09 -0.16
C ILE A 110 4.07 18.03 -1.46
N ILE A 111 3.97 16.84 -2.05
CA ILE A 111 3.23 16.58 -3.30
C ILE A 111 1.93 15.80 -3.08
N SER A 112 1.73 15.26 -1.87
CA SER A 112 0.54 14.49 -1.48
C SER A 112 -0.31 15.24 -0.45
N SER A 113 -1.61 14.99 -0.43
CA SER A 113 -2.48 15.52 0.63
C SER A 113 -2.12 14.92 1.99
N ALA A 114 -1.78 15.77 2.96
CA ALA A 114 -1.54 15.40 4.35
C ALA A 114 -2.84 15.54 5.14
N SER A 115 -3.50 14.43 5.47
CA SER A 115 -4.67 14.42 6.36
C SER A 115 -4.59 13.30 7.38
N ASN A 116 -5.16 13.55 8.56
CA ASN A 116 -5.27 12.57 9.66
C ASN A 116 -6.36 11.51 9.43
N THR A 117 -6.85 11.39 8.20
CA THR A 117 -7.95 10.49 7.81
C THR A 117 -7.49 9.48 6.76
N TYR A 118 -6.18 9.22 6.69
CA TYR A 118 -5.60 8.30 5.70
C TYR A 118 -6.24 6.91 5.73
N PRO A 119 -6.46 6.24 6.89
CA PRO A 119 -7.06 4.91 6.92
C PRO A 119 -8.45 4.87 6.27
N TYR A 120 -9.27 5.88 6.53
CA TYR A 120 -10.61 5.98 5.96
C TYR A 120 -10.57 6.24 4.46
N ARG A 121 -9.66 7.11 4.02
CA ARG A 121 -9.46 7.40 2.60
C ARG A 121 -9.02 6.15 1.85
N ALA A 122 -8.00 5.45 2.35
CA ALA A 122 -7.51 4.20 1.76
C ALA A 122 -8.64 3.15 1.68
N TYR A 123 -9.39 2.97 2.76
CA TYR A 123 -10.52 2.04 2.77
C TYR A 123 -11.60 2.38 1.73
N LEU A 124 -11.99 3.65 1.62
CA LEU A 124 -12.99 4.09 0.64
C LEU A 124 -12.47 3.98 -0.79
N GLU A 125 -11.21 4.34 -1.05
CA GLU A 125 -10.58 4.18 -2.37
C GLU A 125 -10.54 2.69 -2.77
N THR A 126 -10.14 1.80 -1.87
CA THR A 126 -10.15 0.34 -2.10
C THR A 126 -11.57 -0.17 -2.36
N LEU A 127 -12.55 0.31 -1.59
CA LEU A 127 -13.94 -0.12 -1.73
C LEU A 127 -14.60 0.38 -3.02
N LEU A 128 -14.28 1.59 -3.48
CA LEU A 128 -14.96 2.22 -4.62
C LEU A 128 -14.25 2.00 -5.96
N ASN A 129 -12.92 1.93 -5.98
CA ASN A 129 -12.14 1.91 -7.22
C ASN A 129 -11.86 0.51 -7.76
N TYR A 130 -11.92 -0.53 -6.92
CA TYR A 130 -11.60 -1.90 -7.34
C TYR A 130 -12.85 -2.73 -7.66
N GLY A 131 -12.75 -3.54 -8.72
CA GLY A 131 -13.77 -4.53 -9.07
C GLY A 131 -13.83 -5.70 -8.08
N GLU A 132 -14.91 -6.49 -8.15
CA GLU A 132 -15.11 -7.66 -7.28
C GLU A 132 -13.99 -8.70 -7.42
N ASP A 133 -13.43 -8.88 -8.63
CA ASP A 133 -12.34 -9.83 -8.86
C ASP A 133 -11.06 -9.44 -8.12
N ALA A 134 -10.69 -8.16 -8.15
CA ALA A 134 -9.52 -7.64 -7.42
C ALA A 134 -9.72 -7.74 -5.89
N LYS A 135 -10.94 -7.46 -5.42
CA LYS A 135 -11.33 -7.57 -4.00
C LYS A 135 -11.28 -9.00 -3.46
N LYS A 136 -11.48 -9.99 -4.32
CA LYS A 136 -11.41 -11.42 -3.96
C LYS A 136 -10.03 -12.03 -4.16
N SER A 137 -9.14 -11.36 -4.89
CA SER A 137 -7.79 -11.85 -5.20
C SER A 137 -6.71 -10.95 -4.59
N LEU A 138 -6.17 -10.00 -5.34
CA LEU A 138 -5.03 -9.14 -4.97
C LEU A 138 -5.19 -8.49 -3.59
N LEU A 139 -6.37 -7.93 -3.31
CA LEU A 139 -6.58 -7.17 -2.07
C LEU A 139 -6.59 -8.05 -0.81
N SER A 140 -6.70 -9.38 -0.95
CA SER A 140 -6.53 -10.29 0.20
C SER A 140 -5.11 -10.22 0.78
N CYS A 141 -4.10 -9.86 -0.02
CA CYS A 141 -2.73 -9.61 0.44
C CYS A 141 -2.62 -8.39 1.36
N GLU A 142 -3.52 -7.41 1.21
CA GLU A 142 -3.63 -6.24 2.09
C GLU A 142 -4.53 -6.49 3.30
N ALA A 143 -4.96 -7.74 3.51
CA ALA A 143 -5.99 -8.15 4.47
C ALA A 143 -7.34 -7.45 4.24
N PHE A 144 -7.67 -7.12 2.98
CA PHE A 144 -9.00 -6.64 2.61
C PHE A 144 -9.98 -7.80 2.45
N PHE A 145 -11.07 -7.75 3.20
CA PHE A 145 -12.23 -8.62 2.98
C PHE A 145 -13.50 -7.80 3.16
N LYS A 146 -14.38 -7.80 2.16
CA LYS A 146 -15.63 -7.04 2.22
C LYS A 146 -16.48 -7.53 3.41
N ASP A 147 -16.78 -6.62 4.33
CA ASP A 147 -17.60 -6.93 5.50
C ASP A 147 -19.09 -6.86 5.13
N ASP A 148 -19.83 -7.93 5.40
CA ASP A 148 -21.28 -8.01 5.18
C ASP A 148 -22.10 -7.77 6.46
N LYS A 149 -21.48 -7.94 7.64
CA LYS A 149 -22.10 -7.76 8.95
C LYS A 149 -21.20 -6.88 9.83
N PRO A 150 -21.46 -5.56 9.92
CA PRO A 150 -20.52 -4.62 10.56
C PRO A 150 -20.50 -4.67 12.10
N TYR A 151 -21.47 -5.32 12.74
CA TYR A 151 -21.64 -5.25 14.20
C TYR A 151 -21.02 -6.40 14.98
N GLN A 152 -20.53 -7.46 14.31
CA GLN A 152 -19.95 -8.59 15.01
C GLN A 152 -18.43 -8.43 15.13
N VAL A 153 -17.94 -8.50 16.37
CA VAL A 153 -16.54 -8.21 16.73
C VAL A 153 -15.76 -9.45 17.18
N ASP A 154 -16.46 -10.53 17.52
CA ASP A 154 -15.85 -11.81 17.86
C ASP A 154 -15.60 -12.64 16.59
N PRO A 155 -14.33 -12.92 16.20
CA PRO A 155 -14.01 -13.73 15.03
C PRO A 155 -14.41 -15.22 15.16
N VAL A 156 -14.58 -15.73 16.37
CA VAL A 156 -14.85 -17.16 16.64
C VAL A 156 -16.35 -17.45 16.75
N SER A 157 -17.17 -16.41 16.99
CA SER A 157 -18.62 -16.54 17.01
C SER A 157 -19.18 -17.17 15.72
N GLU A 158 -20.19 -18.02 15.86
CA GLU A 158 -20.92 -18.58 14.71
C GLU A 158 -21.50 -17.48 13.82
N GLU A 159 -22.02 -16.43 14.45
CA GLU A 159 -22.61 -15.25 13.80
C GLU A 159 -21.59 -14.32 13.11
N ALA A 160 -20.28 -14.54 13.31
CA ALA A 160 -19.22 -13.69 12.76
C ALA A 160 -19.24 -13.64 11.24
N CYS A 161 -18.94 -12.45 10.72
CA CYS A 161 -18.84 -12.24 9.28
C CYS A 161 -17.69 -13.08 8.72
N GLU A 162 -17.86 -13.61 7.50
CA GLU A 162 -16.82 -14.40 6.83
C GLU A 162 -15.52 -13.63 6.67
N SER A 163 -15.60 -12.32 6.43
CA SER A 163 -14.45 -11.42 6.35
C SER A 163 -13.61 -11.42 7.62
N LEU A 164 -14.25 -11.39 8.80
CA LEU A 164 -13.58 -11.38 10.09
C LEU A 164 -12.93 -12.73 10.38
N LYS A 165 -13.61 -13.84 10.04
CA LYS A 165 -13.05 -15.20 10.11
C LYS A 165 -11.82 -15.37 9.23
N LYS A 166 -11.84 -14.83 8.00
CA LYS A 166 -10.69 -14.84 7.08
C LYS A 166 -9.52 -14.03 7.62
N ARG A 167 -9.76 -12.83 8.17
CA ARG A 167 -8.73 -12.01 8.82
C ARG A 167 -8.10 -12.70 10.03
N TYR A 168 -8.91 -13.40 10.83
CA TYR A 168 -8.42 -14.21 11.94
C TYR A 168 -7.46 -15.32 11.48
N GLN A 169 -7.80 -16.01 10.39
CA GLN A 169 -6.96 -17.06 9.79
C GLN A 169 -5.66 -16.53 9.16
N LEU A 170 -5.52 -15.23 8.90
CA LEU A 170 -4.28 -14.65 8.40
C LEU A 170 -3.24 -14.41 9.49
N MET A 171 -3.64 -14.30 10.77
CA MET A 171 -2.70 -14.05 11.87
C MET A 171 -1.59 -15.12 12.05
N PRO A 172 -1.86 -16.43 11.91
CA PRO A 172 -0.81 -17.44 11.93
C PRO A 172 0.10 -17.40 10.70
N ILE A 173 -0.24 -16.68 9.63
CA ILE A 173 0.50 -16.67 8.35
C ILE A 173 1.28 -15.37 8.14
N VAL A 174 0.79 -14.25 8.69
CA VAL A 174 1.45 -12.92 8.60
C VAL A 174 2.50 -12.72 9.71
N VAL A 175 2.50 -13.57 10.74
CA VAL A 175 3.37 -13.45 11.93
C VAL A 175 4.50 -14.49 12.09
N PRO A 176 4.73 -15.49 11.21
CA PRO A 176 5.96 -16.26 11.25
C PRO A 176 6.82 -15.98 10.03
N LEU A 177 7.81 -15.10 10.18
CA LEU A 177 9.13 -15.29 9.56
C LEU A 177 10.15 -14.73 10.55
N ILE A 178 10.83 -15.70 11.15
CA ILE A 178 11.93 -15.58 12.11
C ILE A 178 12.89 -14.50 11.65
#